data_AF-A0A1U8C7I0-F1
#
_entry.id   AF-A0A1U8C7I0-F1
#
_cell.length_a   1.000
_cell.length_b   1.000
_cell.length_c   1.000
_cell.angle_alpha   90.00
_cell.angle_beta   90.00
_cell.angle_gamma   90.00
#
_symmetry.space_group_name_H-M   'P 1'
#
loop_
_entity.id
_entity.type
_entity.pdbx_description
1 polymer ?
#
loop_
_entity_poly.entity_id
_entity_poly.type
_entity_poly.pdbx_seq_one_letter_code
_entity_poly.pdbx_strand_id
1 'polypeptide(L)'
;MAASEPQACPELKDGGVVRMEAREAPQDIKMAIHIYGRLIPSLGDTKFRPIITEIIEKQLEYYQKKTVNIYGTLLFGTSSAMSGLLANIVFRNSFKVQHEALKTCVSLTILPFLSTVITYKLFVTDALHSGNLSEENCIVRSMLIGVTCGVLYPCSLAFRKNGRLAVKYHSVPLPPKGRVILYWVTLCQTGMKAMAVPLVFQVLFGFIHGSYHYALCEKLLAKPVPEE
;
A
#
# COMPACT_ATOMS: atom_id res chain seq x y z
N MET A 1 -33.30 29.17 -67.16
CA MET A 1 -32.39 29.60 -68.25
C MET A 1 -30.98 29.36 -67.73
N ALA A 2 -30.37 28.22 -68.09
CA ALA A 2 -29.62 27.99 -69.34
C ALA A 2 -28.23 28.64 -69.24
N ALA A 3 -27.09 28.00 -69.55
CA ALA A 3 -26.76 26.70 -70.13
C ALA A 3 -25.25 26.43 -69.81
N SER A 4 -24.80 25.18 -69.67
CA SER A 4 -23.98 24.41 -70.67
C SER A 4 -22.55 24.93 -70.83
N GLU A 5 -21.44 24.16 -70.90
CA GLU A 5 -21.14 22.74 -71.18
C GLU A 5 -19.56 22.60 -71.14
N PRO A 6 -18.86 21.54 -71.62
CA PRO A 6 -18.77 20.16 -71.12
C PRO A 6 -17.32 19.54 -71.21
N GLN A 7 -17.24 18.21 -71.03
CA GLN A 7 -16.28 17.26 -71.63
C GLN A 7 -14.85 17.15 -71.04
N ALA A 8 -14.20 15.98 -70.95
CA ALA A 8 -14.48 14.64 -71.50
C ALA A 8 -13.84 13.51 -70.65
N CYS A 9 -14.54 12.38 -70.65
CA CYS A 9 -14.11 11.03 -70.27
C CYS A 9 -13.29 10.38 -71.42
N PRO A 10 -12.74 9.16 -71.30
CA PRO A 10 -13.51 7.93 -71.62
C PRO A 10 -13.28 6.77 -70.60
N GLU A 11 -14.28 5.95 -70.23
CA GLU A 11 -14.87 4.78 -70.95
C GLU A 11 -13.86 3.60 -71.12
N LEU A 12 -14.18 2.30 -70.97
CA LEU A 12 -15.42 1.53 -71.12
C LEU A 12 -15.25 0.07 -70.59
N LYS A 13 -16.30 -0.47 -69.96
CA LYS A 13 -16.96 -1.82 -69.91
C LYS A 13 -16.19 -3.11 -70.33
N ASP A 14 -16.61 -4.36 -70.04
CA ASP A 14 -17.95 -5.00 -69.98
C ASP A 14 -17.75 -6.42 -69.39
N GLY A 15 -18.67 -7.05 -68.66
CA GLY A 15 -19.80 -7.82 -69.21
C GLY A 15 -19.79 -9.25 -68.61
N GLY A 16 -20.95 -9.81 -68.26
CA GLY A 16 -21.07 -10.98 -67.37
C GLY A 16 -21.35 -12.35 -68.02
N VAL A 17 -21.81 -13.27 -67.13
CA VAL A 17 -22.46 -14.60 -67.32
C VAL A 17 -21.55 -15.85 -67.24
N VAL A 18 -21.82 -16.74 -66.26
CA VAL A 18 -22.20 -18.18 -66.38
C VAL A 18 -22.15 -18.86 -64.99
N ARG A 19 -23.11 -19.76 -64.74
CA ARG A 19 -23.47 -20.48 -63.50
C ARG A 19 -22.99 -21.94 -63.57
N MET A 20 -22.27 -22.50 -62.57
CA MET A 20 -22.37 -23.91 -62.16
C MET A 20 -21.52 -24.27 -60.91
N GLU A 21 -22.18 -24.96 -59.98
CA GLU A 21 -21.76 -25.85 -58.88
C GLU A 21 -20.30 -26.25 -58.57
N ALA A 22 -20.10 -26.45 -57.24
CA ALA A 22 -19.36 -27.51 -56.53
C ALA A 22 -17.86 -27.33 -56.14
N ARG A 23 -17.61 -27.61 -54.84
CA ARG A 23 -16.33 -27.75 -54.10
C ARG A 23 -15.51 -26.45 -53.96
N GLU A 24 -14.92 -26.08 -52.83
CA GLU A 24 -14.35 -26.82 -51.72
C GLU A 24 -14.16 -25.83 -50.54
N ALA A 25 -14.27 -26.30 -49.29
CA ALA A 25 -14.01 -25.49 -48.10
C ALA A 25 -12.50 -25.19 -47.96
N PRO A 26 -12.05 -23.95 -47.70
CA PRO A 26 -10.66 -23.70 -47.34
C PRO A 26 -10.44 -24.02 -45.86
N GLN A 27 -9.59 -25.01 -45.65
CA GLN A 27 -9.13 -25.53 -44.37
C GLN A 27 -8.44 -24.45 -43.52
N ASP A 28 -8.89 -24.35 -42.28
CA ASP A 28 -8.12 -24.17 -41.04
C ASP A 28 -6.69 -23.57 -41.20
N ILE A 29 -6.60 -22.25 -41.37
CA ILE A 29 -5.33 -21.53 -41.26
C ILE A 29 -5.02 -21.36 -39.77
N LYS A 30 -4.44 -22.40 -39.19
CA LYS A 30 -3.85 -22.39 -37.84
C LYS A 30 -2.52 -21.65 -37.89
N MET A 31 -2.57 -20.32 -37.90
CA MET A 31 -1.39 -19.47 -37.88
C MET A 31 -0.74 -19.52 -36.49
N ALA A 32 0.29 -20.34 -36.34
CA ALA A 32 1.14 -20.35 -35.16
C ALA A 32 1.98 -19.06 -35.12
N ILE A 33 1.68 -18.17 -34.17
CA ILE A 33 2.46 -16.96 -33.92
C ILE A 33 3.79 -17.37 -33.26
N HIS A 34 4.88 -17.33 -34.03
CA HIS A 34 6.23 -17.61 -33.55
C HIS A 34 6.86 -16.34 -32.98
N ILE A 35 6.95 -16.25 -31.65
CA ILE A 35 7.78 -15.26 -30.94
C ILE A 35 8.76 -16.06 -30.07
N TYR A 36 10.05 -15.98 -30.40
CA TYR A 36 11.20 -16.46 -29.62
C TYR A 36 11.19 -17.93 -29.17
N GLY A 37 11.37 -18.86 -30.11
CA GLY A 37 12.12 -20.11 -29.89
C GLY A 37 11.62 -21.12 -28.84
N ARG A 38 10.45 -20.96 -28.23
CA ARG A 38 9.86 -21.94 -27.31
C ARG A 38 8.55 -22.45 -27.90
N LEU A 39 8.51 -23.75 -28.23
CA LEU A 39 7.30 -24.45 -28.65
C LEU A 39 6.27 -24.32 -27.51
N ILE A 40 5.20 -23.56 -27.71
CA ILE A 40 4.00 -23.70 -26.88
C ILE A 40 3.25 -24.87 -27.50
N PRO A 41 3.14 -26.04 -26.83
CA PRO A 41 2.29 -27.12 -27.31
C PRO A 41 0.87 -26.57 -27.44
N SER A 42 0.22 -26.87 -28.55
CA SER A 42 -1.08 -26.31 -28.86
C SER A 42 -2.05 -26.45 -27.68
N LEU A 43 -2.83 -25.38 -27.45
CA LEU A 43 -3.88 -25.18 -26.45
C LEU A 43 -5.08 -26.17 -26.59
N GLY A 44 -4.80 -27.42 -26.94
CA GLY A 44 -5.75 -28.46 -27.33
C GLY A 44 -5.79 -29.68 -26.40
N ASP A 45 -4.80 -29.86 -25.52
CA ASP A 45 -4.81 -31.00 -24.59
C ASP A 45 -5.72 -30.72 -23.40
N THR A 46 -6.88 -31.37 -23.38
CA THR A 46 -7.89 -31.33 -22.32
C THR A 46 -7.33 -31.67 -20.93
N LYS A 47 -6.20 -32.36 -20.85
CA LYS A 47 -5.50 -32.69 -19.60
C LYS A 47 -4.60 -31.57 -19.04
N PHE A 48 -4.12 -30.66 -19.89
CA PHE A 48 -3.25 -29.56 -19.44
C PHE A 48 -4.02 -28.31 -19.01
N ARG A 49 -5.26 -28.13 -19.50
CA ARG A 49 -6.16 -27.06 -19.01
C ARG A 49 -6.29 -27.05 -17.48
N PRO A 50 -6.65 -28.15 -16.80
CA PRO A 50 -6.80 -28.12 -15.34
C PRO A 50 -5.47 -27.83 -14.62
N ILE A 51 -4.34 -28.34 -15.11
CA ILE A 51 -3.00 -28.09 -14.54
C ILE A 51 -2.62 -26.61 -14.69
N ILE A 52 -2.83 -26.02 -15.86
CA ILE A 52 -2.53 -24.60 -16.11
C ILE A 52 -3.48 -23.71 -15.29
N THR A 53 -4.76 -24.05 -15.19
CA THR A 53 -5.72 -23.32 -14.34
C THR A 53 -5.30 -23.38 -12.87
N GLU A 54 -4.89 -24.55 -12.37
CA GLU A 54 -4.41 -24.70 -10.99
C GLU A 54 -3.12 -23.87 -10.72
N ILE A 55 -2.18 -23.85 -11.67
CA ILE A 55 -0.96 -23.03 -11.56
C ILE A 55 -1.31 -21.53 -11.57
N ILE A 56 -2.21 -21.09 -12.45
CA ILE A 56 -2.64 -19.69 -12.53
C ILE A 56 -3.39 -19.28 -11.25
N GLU A 57 -4.28 -20.13 -10.73
CA GLU A 57 -4.99 -19.88 -9.47
C GLU A 57 -4.03 -19.80 -8.28
N LYS A 58 -3.06 -20.72 -8.18
CA LYS A 58 -2.04 -20.68 -7.12
C LYS A 58 -1.20 -19.41 -7.19
N GLN A 59 -0.77 -19.01 -8.38
CA GLN A 59 -0.01 -17.78 -8.55
C GLN A 59 -0.85 -16.55 -8.21
N LEU A 60 -2.09 -16.47 -8.70
CA LEU A 60 -3.00 -15.36 -8.42
C LEU A 60 -3.27 -15.24 -6.92
N GLU A 61 -3.55 -16.33 -6.22
CA GLU A 61 -3.71 -16.36 -4.77
C GLU A 61 -2.45 -15.87 -4.05
N TYR A 62 -1.26 -16.32 -4.47
CA TYR A 62 0.00 -15.89 -3.89
C TYR A 62 0.23 -14.38 -4.07
N TYR A 63 0.03 -13.85 -5.28
CA TYR A 63 0.13 -12.43 -5.56
C TYR A 63 -0.90 -11.61 -4.77
N GLN A 64 -2.14 -12.09 -4.67
CA GLN A 64 -3.19 -11.43 -3.91
C GLN A 64 -2.84 -11.38 -2.42
N LYS A 65 -2.39 -12.49 -1.82
CA LYS A 65 -1.97 -12.54 -0.40
C LYS A 65 -0.75 -11.65 -0.13
N LYS A 66 0.25 -11.64 -1.02
CA LYS A 66 1.41 -10.73 -0.92
C LYS A 66 0.98 -9.26 -1.01
N THR A 67 0.04 -8.95 -1.89
CA THR A 67 -0.51 -7.60 -2.05
C THR A 67 -1.26 -7.17 -0.79
N VAL A 68 -2.07 -8.06 -0.21
CA VAL A 68 -2.80 -7.83 1.05
C VAL A 68 -1.85 -7.60 2.22
N ASN A 69 -0.73 -8.34 2.30
CA ASN A 69 0.31 -8.13 3.32
C ASN A 69 0.96 -6.73 3.19
N ILE A 70 1.37 -6.34 1.98
CA ILE A 70 1.95 -5.01 1.71
C ILE A 70 0.95 -3.91 2.03
N TYR A 71 -0.30 -4.08 1.61
CA TYR A 71 -1.36 -3.11 1.87
C TYR A 71 -1.66 -2.97 3.36
N GLY A 72 -1.69 -4.09 4.10
CA GLY A 72 -1.85 -4.08 5.55
C GLY A 72 -0.71 -3.32 6.26
N THR A 73 0.54 -3.58 5.88
CA THR A 73 1.70 -2.86 6.42
C THR A 73 1.63 -1.36 6.08
N LEU A 74 1.19 -1.03 4.87
CA LEU A 74 1.02 0.35 4.43
C LEU A 74 -0.09 1.06 5.24
N LEU A 75 -1.23 0.40 5.45
CA LEU A 75 -2.31 0.90 6.32
C LEU A 75 -1.85 1.10 7.76
N PHE A 76 -1.00 0.20 8.27
CA PHE A 76 -0.39 0.34 9.59
C PHE A 76 0.55 1.56 9.66
N GLY A 77 1.31 1.80 8.58
CA GLY A 77 2.09 3.02 8.42
C GLY A 77 1.23 4.28 8.37
N THR A 78 0.10 4.28 7.64
CA THR A 78 -0.77 5.46 7.53
C THR A 78 -1.46 5.79 8.84
N SER A 79 -1.80 4.79 9.67
CA SER A 79 -2.34 5.05 11.02
C SER A 79 -1.33 5.77 11.91
N SER A 80 -0.04 5.39 11.83
CA SER A 80 1.06 6.10 12.49
C SER A 80 1.23 7.54 11.97
N ALA A 81 1.11 7.72 10.65
CA ALA A 81 1.16 9.04 10.03
C ALA A 81 0.02 9.95 10.52
N MET A 82 -1.20 9.41 10.64
CA MET A 82 -2.37 10.10 11.18
C MET A 82 -2.18 10.48 12.64
N SER A 83 -1.63 9.56 13.45
CA SER A 83 -1.26 9.84 14.83
C SER A 83 -0.21 10.95 14.93
N GLY A 84 0.77 10.99 14.01
CA GLY A 84 1.73 12.09 13.89
C GLY A 84 1.09 13.44 13.57
N LEU A 85 0.09 13.46 12.69
CA LEU A 85 -0.69 14.67 12.38
C LEU A 85 -1.48 15.14 13.60
N LEU A 86 -2.19 14.22 14.27
CA LEU A 86 -2.93 14.50 15.49
C LEU A 86 -2.01 15.04 16.59
N ALA A 87 -0.87 14.39 16.81
CA ALA A 87 0.16 14.86 17.74
C ALA A 87 0.58 16.30 17.40
N ASN A 88 0.84 16.59 16.13
CA ASN A 88 1.22 17.93 15.71
C ASN A 88 0.15 18.97 16.08
N ILE A 89 -1.12 18.72 15.74
CA ILE A 89 -2.23 19.64 16.03
C ILE A 89 -2.34 19.89 17.53
N VAL A 90 -2.32 18.82 18.34
CA VAL A 90 -2.49 18.87 19.79
C VAL A 90 -1.36 19.64 20.48
N PHE A 91 -0.11 19.30 20.18
CA PHE A 91 1.04 19.97 20.80
C PHE A 91 1.19 21.41 20.30
N ARG A 92 0.87 21.67 19.04
CA ARG A 92 0.91 23.03 18.49
C ARG A 92 -0.10 23.96 19.13
N ASN A 93 -1.31 23.46 19.42
CA ASN A 93 -2.30 24.20 20.20
C ASN A 93 -1.81 24.44 21.64
N SER A 94 -1.18 23.45 22.26
CA SER A 94 -0.61 23.58 23.62
C SER A 94 0.48 24.66 23.70
N PHE A 95 1.34 24.74 22.67
CA PHE A 95 2.43 25.71 22.60
C PHE A 95 2.06 27.03 21.91
N LYS A 96 0.81 27.21 21.47
CA LYS A 96 0.33 28.40 20.74
C LYS A 96 1.21 28.81 19.54
N VAL A 97 1.81 27.83 18.85
CA VAL A 97 2.74 28.08 17.74
C VAL A 97 1.95 28.25 16.44
N GLN A 98 2.11 29.38 15.75
CA GLN A 98 1.49 29.61 14.43
C GLN A 98 2.44 29.44 13.24
N HIS A 99 3.76 29.55 13.44
CA HIS A 99 4.77 29.50 12.36
C HIS A 99 5.23 28.08 11.96
N GLU A 100 5.62 27.90 10.69
CA GLU A 100 6.18 26.64 10.14
C GLU A 100 5.24 25.41 10.24
N ALA A 101 3.92 25.62 10.10
CA ALA A 101 2.89 24.58 10.24
C ALA A 101 3.05 23.43 9.24
N LEU A 102 3.25 23.77 7.97
CA LEU A 102 3.38 22.79 6.89
C LEU A 102 4.65 21.95 7.06
N LYS A 103 5.77 22.59 7.42
CA LYS A 103 7.05 21.92 7.62
C LYS A 103 7.02 20.92 8.77
N THR A 104 6.39 21.29 9.88
CA THR A 104 6.20 20.40 11.04
C THR A 104 5.23 19.27 10.70
N CYS A 105 4.13 19.56 10.00
CA CYS A 105 3.17 18.56 9.53
C CYS A 105 3.84 17.51 8.63
N VAL A 106 4.52 17.93 7.56
CA VAL A 106 5.22 17.03 6.64
C VAL A 106 6.22 16.13 7.38
N SER A 107 7.03 16.72 8.26
CA SER A 107 8.02 15.95 9.03
C SER A 107 7.36 14.96 10.01
N LEU A 108 6.23 15.32 10.62
CA LEU A 108 5.53 14.49 11.60
C LEU A 108 4.61 13.45 10.96
N THR A 109 4.33 13.55 9.67
CA THR A 109 3.61 12.53 8.92
C THR A 109 4.58 11.52 8.31
N ILE A 110 5.61 12.00 7.61
CA ILE A 110 6.52 11.15 6.83
C ILE A 110 7.43 10.31 7.75
N LEU A 111 7.99 10.90 8.80
CA LEU A 111 8.95 10.19 9.65
C LEU A 111 8.29 9.03 10.41
N PRO A 112 7.14 9.21 11.10
CA PRO A 112 6.47 8.09 11.76
C PRO A 112 5.96 7.03 10.79
N PHE A 113 5.46 7.44 9.61
CA PHE A 113 5.07 6.53 8.53
C PHE A 113 6.22 5.60 8.14
N LEU A 114 7.36 6.19 7.73
CA LEU A 114 8.53 5.42 7.30
C LEU A 114 9.08 4.57 8.45
N SER A 115 9.17 5.13 9.66
CA SER A 115 9.63 4.42 10.85
C SER A 115 8.78 3.18 11.10
N THR A 116 7.46 3.29 10.97
CA THR A 116 6.53 2.17 11.24
C THR A 116 6.66 1.10 10.17
N VAL A 117 6.67 1.46 8.89
CA VAL A 117 6.80 0.51 7.78
C VAL A 117 8.12 -0.27 7.86
N ILE A 118 9.24 0.43 8.09
CA ILE A 118 10.56 -0.20 8.18
C ILE A 118 10.65 -1.11 9.40
N THR A 119 10.22 -0.61 10.57
CA THR A 119 10.29 -1.39 11.82
C THR A 119 9.37 -2.62 11.74
N TYR A 120 8.16 -2.46 11.22
CA TYR A 120 7.24 -3.58 11.03
C TYR A 120 7.82 -4.64 10.10
N LYS A 121 8.42 -4.22 8.97
CA LYS A 121 9.07 -5.13 8.05
C LYS A 121 10.18 -5.93 8.73
N LEU A 122 11.09 -5.27 9.45
CA LEU A 122 12.26 -5.90 10.06
C LEU A 122 11.88 -6.83 11.23
N PHE A 123 10.98 -6.40 12.10
CA PHE A 123 10.72 -7.11 13.37
C PHE A 123 9.55 -8.09 13.32
N VAL A 124 8.61 -7.88 12.40
CA VAL A 124 7.45 -8.76 12.20
C VAL A 124 7.62 -9.54 10.90
N THR A 125 7.62 -8.87 9.75
CA THR A 125 7.62 -9.57 8.45
C THR A 125 8.83 -10.47 8.22
N ASP A 126 10.05 -9.97 8.42
CA ASP A 126 11.27 -10.75 8.18
C ASP A 126 11.41 -11.88 9.21
N ALA A 127 11.04 -11.61 10.45
CA ALA A 127 11.06 -12.61 11.52
C ALA A 127 9.99 -13.70 11.30
N LEU A 128 8.81 -13.36 10.77
CA LEU A 128 7.74 -14.30 10.44
C LEU A 128 8.17 -15.23 9.30
N HIS A 129 8.82 -14.70 8.25
CA HIS A 129 9.38 -15.51 7.16
C HIS A 129 10.50 -16.44 7.62
N SER A 130 11.23 -16.09 8.70
CA SER A 130 12.25 -16.96 9.28
C SER A 130 11.69 -18.13 10.10
N GLY A 131 10.36 -18.22 10.28
CA GLY A 131 9.71 -19.30 11.04
C GLY A 131 9.90 -19.22 12.56
N ASN A 132 10.52 -18.16 13.08
CA ASN A 132 10.91 -18.02 14.49
C ASN A 132 9.83 -17.41 15.41
N LEU A 133 8.58 -17.31 14.96
CA LEU A 133 7.54 -16.54 15.63
C LEU A 133 6.28 -17.36 15.90
N SER A 134 5.92 -17.45 17.19
CA SER A 134 4.59 -17.85 17.65
C SER A 134 3.57 -16.72 17.41
N GLU A 135 2.28 -17.08 17.34
CA GLU A 135 1.15 -16.15 17.17
C GLU A 135 1.19 -15.01 18.19
N GLU A 136 1.34 -15.35 19.47
CA GLU A 136 1.35 -14.37 20.57
C GLU A 136 2.51 -13.37 20.41
N ASN A 137 3.69 -13.85 20.02
CA ASN A 137 4.85 -13.01 19.81
C ASN A 137 4.66 -12.06 18.60
N CYS A 138 3.96 -12.50 17.54
CA CYS A 138 3.62 -11.65 16.40
C CYS A 138 2.69 -10.51 16.83
N ILE A 139 1.63 -10.85 17.56
CA ILE A 139 0.65 -9.88 18.08
C ILE A 139 1.33 -8.87 19.00
N VAL A 140 2.11 -9.34 19.98
CA VAL A 140 2.81 -8.48 20.94
C VAL A 140 3.80 -7.55 20.23
N ARG A 141 4.58 -8.03 19.26
CA ARG A 141 5.51 -7.21 18.48
C ARG A 141 4.77 -6.16 17.65
N SER A 142 3.68 -6.54 16.98
CA SER A 142 2.85 -5.61 16.20
C SER A 142 2.27 -4.50 17.08
N MET A 143 1.71 -4.85 18.25
CA MET A 143 1.21 -3.89 19.23
C MET A 143 2.32 -2.97 19.74
N LEU A 144 3.49 -3.52 20.08
CA LEU A 144 4.63 -2.75 20.57
C LEU A 144 5.13 -1.74 19.52
N ILE A 145 5.23 -2.15 18.25
CA ILE A 145 5.61 -1.27 17.14
C ILE A 145 4.55 -0.18 16.94
N GLY A 146 3.26 -0.55 17.05
CA GLY A 146 2.16 0.40 17.04
C GLY A 146 2.33 1.47 18.11
N VAL A 147 2.50 1.08 19.36
CA VAL A 147 2.68 2.04 20.48
C VAL A 147 3.94 2.89 20.30
N THR A 148 5.08 2.26 19.98
CA THR A 148 6.37 2.96 19.92
C THR A 148 6.49 3.85 18.69
N CYS A 149 6.35 3.30 17.49
CA CYS A 149 6.47 4.04 16.23
C CYS A 149 5.21 4.83 15.89
N GLY A 150 4.04 4.34 16.28
CA GLY A 150 2.75 4.97 15.98
C GLY A 150 2.32 6.06 16.95
N VAL A 151 2.80 6.07 18.20
CA VAL A 151 2.37 7.07 19.19
C VAL A 151 3.52 7.73 19.91
N LEU A 152 4.39 6.98 20.57
CA LEU A 152 5.47 7.56 21.39
C LEU A 152 6.45 8.37 20.54
N TYR A 153 6.85 7.84 19.38
CA TYR A 153 7.75 8.50 18.44
C TYR A 153 7.15 9.82 17.90
N PRO A 154 5.94 9.84 17.28
CA PRO A 154 5.33 11.08 16.82
C PRO A 154 5.06 12.07 17.95
N CYS A 155 4.59 11.64 19.12
CA CYS A 155 4.38 12.50 20.29
C CYS A 155 5.67 13.21 20.71
N SER A 156 6.74 12.45 20.89
CA SER A 156 8.04 12.99 21.32
C SER A 156 8.61 13.95 20.27
N LEU A 157 8.48 13.59 19.00
CA LEU A 157 8.94 14.41 17.90
C LEU A 157 8.14 15.72 17.80
N ALA A 158 6.81 15.66 17.95
CA ALA A 158 5.92 16.82 17.91
C ALA A 158 6.17 17.75 19.09
N PHE A 159 6.30 17.19 20.29
CA PHE A 159 6.65 17.94 21.50
C PHE A 159 7.97 18.71 21.31
N ARG A 160 9.02 18.02 20.84
CA ARG A 160 10.34 18.63 20.64
C ARG A 160 10.34 19.71 19.54
N LYS A 161 9.71 19.43 18.39
CA LYS A 161 9.67 20.37 17.25
C LYS A 161 8.87 21.62 17.59
N ASN A 162 7.68 21.44 18.16
CA ASN A 162 6.81 22.57 18.51
C ASN A 162 7.34 23.33 19.73
N GLY A 163 7.89 22.66 20.74
CA GLY A 163 8.53 23.32 21.88
C GLY A 163 9.72 24.19 21.46
N ARG A 164 10.55 23.73 20.52
CA ARG A 164 11.65 24.54 19.97
C ARG A 164 11.14 25.78 19.23
N LEU A 165 10.07 25.64 18.45
CA LEU A 165 9.43 26.78 17.78
C LEU A 165 8.84 27.75 18.80
N ALA A 166 8.27 27.25 19.89
CA ALA A 166 7.68 28.06 20.93
C ALA A 166 8.71 28.96 21.63
N VAL A 167 9.91 28.42 21.89
CA VAL A 167 11.05 29.19 22.40
C VAL A 167 11.55 30.19 21.36
N LYS A 168 11.72 29.76 20.10
CA LYS A 168 12.24 30.61 19.01
C LYS A 168 11.35 31.83 18.72
N TYR A 169 10.04 31.65 18.78
CA TYR A 169 9.05 32.69 18.46
C TYR A 169 8.40 33.31 19.71
N HIS A 170 8.89 32.98 20.91
CA HIS A 170 8.34 33.47 22.18
C HIS A 170 6.80 33.32 22.30
N SER A 171 6.24 32.23 21.78
CA SER A 171 4.78 32.04 21.74
C SER A 171 4.17 31.69 23.11
N VAL A 172 5.01 31.26 24.06
CA VAL A 172 4.64 30.96 25.44
C VAL A 172 5.66 31.57 26.39
N PRO A 173 5.26 31.94 27.62
CA PRO A 173 6.20 32.47 28.59
C PRO A 173 7.29 31.43 28.88
N LEU A 174 8.51 31.92 29.04
CA LEU A 174 9.65 31.08 29.31
C LEU A 174 9.50 30.41 30.69
N PRO A 175 9.93 29.15 30.83
CA PRO A 175 9.81 28.43 32.09
C PRO A 175 10.58 29.12 33.21
N PRO A 176 10.07 29.11 34.45
CA PRO A 176 10.81 29.61 35.61
C PRO A 176 12.08 28.78 35.85
N LYS A 177 13.16 29.45 36.29
CA LYS A 177 14.45 28.82 36.58
C LYS A 177 14.25 27.64 37.56
N GLY A 178 14.79 26.47 37.20
CA GLY A 178 14.75 25.25 38.03
C GLY A 178 13.56 24.31 37.82
N ARG A 179 12.49 24.70 37.09
CA ARG A 179 11.30 23.85 36.86
C ARG A 179 10.87 23.76 35.38
N VAL A 180 11.86 23.67 34.50
CA VAL A 180 11.66 23.68 33.04
C VAL A 180 10.81 22.50 32.57
N ILE A 181 11.18 21.26 32.93
CA ILE A 181 10.48 20.05 32.45
C ILE A 181 9.05 20.02 32.97
N LEU A 182 8.86 20.28 34.27
CA LEU A 182 7.53 20.30 34.90
C LEU A 182 6.62 21.32 34.20
N TYR A 183 7.12 22.54 33.94
CA TYR A 183 6.35 23.56 33.24
C TYR A 183 5.87 23.10 31.85
N TRP A 184 6.75 22.51 31.04
CA TRP A 184 6.37 22.02 29.72
C TRP A 184 5.39 20.85 29.78
N VAL A 185 5.58 19.93 30.73
CA VAL A 185 4.66 18.79 30.94
C VAL A 185 3.27 19.28 31.37
N THR A 186 3.21 20.25 32.29
CA THR A 186 1.95 20.85 32.74
C THR A 186 1.26 21.58 31.59
N LEU A 187 2.01 22.33 30.76
CA LEU A 187 1.47 23.03 29.61
C LEU A 187 0.85 22.07 28.57
N CYS A 188 1.48 20.90 28.39
CA CYS A 188 1.01 19.88 27.45
C CYS A 188 0.06 18.85 28.07
N GLN A 189 -0.31 18.97 29.36
CA GLN A 189 -1.06 17.93 30.07
C GLN A 189 -2.37 17.56 29.36
N THR A 190 -3.13 18.56 28.94
CA THR A 190 -4.38 18.36 28.19
C THR A 190 -4.12 17.68 26.85
N GLY A 191 -3.02 18.05 26.18
CA GLY A 191 -2.62 17.43 24.93
C GLY A 191 -2.18 15.97 25.09
N MET A 192 -1.43 15.64 26.14
CA MET A 192 -1.06 14.26 26.45
C MET A 192 -2.28 13.40 26.76
N LYS A 193 -3.30 13.95 27.43
CA LYS A 193 -4.59 13.25 27.64
C LYS A 193 -5.31 12.99 26.31
N ALA A 194 -5.31 13.94 25.38
CA ALA A 194 -5.89 13.73 24.06
C ALA A 194 -5.17 12.64 23.25
N MET A 195 -3.85 12.47 23.42
CA MET A 195 -3.08 11.40 22.77
C MET A 195 -3.38 10.00 23.31
N ALA A 196 -4.22 9.85 24.34
CA ALA A 196 -4.74 8.55 24.76
C ALA A 196 -5.64 7.91 23.68
N VAL A 197 -6.35 8.73 22.88
CA VAL A 197 -7.21 8.24 21.79
C VAL A 197 -6.42 7.50 20.71
N PRO A 198 -5.41 8.10 20.06
CA PRO A 198 -4.58 7.37 19.10
C PRO A 198 -3.80 6.23 19.75
N LEU A 199 -3.47 6.29 21.05
CA LEU A 199 -2.87 5.17 21.77
C LEU A 199 -3.77 3.93 21.78
N VAL A 200 -5.01 4.08 22.23
CA VAL A 200 -5.97 2.96 22.24
C VAL A 200 -6.20 2.44 20.82
N PHE A 201 -6.38 3.34 19.85
CA PHE A 201 -6.58 2.95 18.45
C PHE A 201 -5.39 2.16 17.91
N GLN A 202 -4.16 2.60 18.15
CA GLN A 202 -2.95 1.95 17.63
C GLN A 202 -2.68 0.60 18.30
N VAL A 203 -3.06 0.44 19.57
CA VAL A 203 -3.03 -0.85 20.28
C VAL A 203 -4.01 -1.84 19.65
N LEU A 204 -5.27 -1.43 19.44
CA LEU A 204 -6.30 -2.26 18.79
C LEU A 204 -5.90 -2.61 17.35
N PHE A 205 -5.42 -1.63 16.60
CA PHE A 205 -5.00 -1.82 15.22
C PHE A 205 -3.77 -2.74 15.15
N GLY A 206 -2.81 -2.61 16.06
CA GLY A 206 -1.67 -3.52 16.17
C GLY A 206 -2.08 -4.95 16.50
N PHE A 207 -3.07 -5.13 17.38
CA PHE A 207 -3.61 -6.44 17.74
C PHE A 207 -4.29 -7.12 16.53
N ILE A 208 -5.23 -6.42 15.88
CA ILE A 208 -5.97 -6.94 14.72
C ILE A 208 -5.00 -7.23 13.57
N HIS A 209 -4.09 -6.28 13.28
CA HIS A 209 -3.13 -6.41 12.19
C HIS A 209 -2.16 -7.57 12.44
N GLY A 210 -1.61 -7.70 13.66
CA GLY A 210 -0.70 -8.80 14.00
C GLY A 210 -1.36 -10.18 13.93
N SER A 211 -2.61 -10.29 14.40
CA SER A 211 -3.40 -11.53 14.33
C SER A 211 -3.69 -11.92 12.87
N TYR A 212 -4.16 -10.95 12.08
CA TYR A 212 -4.45 -11.16 10.67
C TYR A 212 -3.20 -11.52 9.86
N HIS A 213 -2.08 -10.85 10.15
CA HIS A 213 -0.79 -11.09 9.49
C HIS A 213 -0.24 -12.47 9.78
N TYR A 214 -0.35 -12.92 11.03
CA TYR A 214 0.00 -14.29 11.43
C TYR A 214 -0.86 -15.33 10.72
N ALA A 215 -2.19 -15.20 10.80
CA ALA A 215 -3.13 -16.14 10.16
C ALA A 215 -2.96 -16.20 8.64
N LEU A 216 -2.61 -15.08 8.00
CA LEU A 216 -2.30 -15.04 6.57
C LEU A 216 -1.03 -15.82 6.25
N CYS A 217 0.00 -15.72 7.09
CA CYS A 217 1.28 -16.40 6.91
C CYS A 217 1.18 -17.91 7.18
N GLU A 218 0.46 -18.31 8.23
CA GLU A 218 0.18 -19.73 8.50
C GLU A 218 -0.54 -20.39 7.32
N LYS A 219 -1.55 -19.72 6.74
CA LYS A 219 -2.24 -20.18 5.52
C LYS A 219 -1.35 -20.25 4.27
N LEU A 220 -0.22 -19.54 4.26
CA LEU A 220 0.77 -19.65 3.18
C LEU A 220 1.68 -20.86 3.40
N LEU A 221 2.09 -21.12 4.65
CA LEU A 221 2.93 -22.26 5.03
C LEU A 221 2.20 -23.61 4.94
N ALA A 222 0.91 -23.65 5.28
CA ALA A 222 0.13 -24.89 5.30
C ALA A 222 -0.25 -25.42 3.90
N LYS A 223 -0.08 -24.64 2.83
CA LYS A 223 -0.38 -25.08 1.46
C LYS A 223 0.86 -25.82 0.93
N PRO A 224 0.78 -27.12 0.59
CA PRO A 224 1.94 -27.84 0.08
C PRO A 224 2.41 -27.20 -1.23
N VAL A 225 3.69 -26.80 -1.25
CA VAL A 225 4.41 -26.53 -2.50
C VAL A 225 4.44 -27.87 -3.25
N PRO A 226 3.94 -27.97 -4.48
CA PRO A 226 4.17 -29.16 -5.29
C PRO A 226 5.67 -29.28 -5.47
N GLU A 227 6.25 -30.36 -4.93
CA GLU A 227 7.63 -30.73 -5.24
C GLU A 227 7.73 -30.95 -6.75
N GLU A 228 8.78 -30.37 -7.35
CA GLU A 228 9.06 -30.36 -8.79
C GLU A 228 9.20 -31.77 -9.38
#